data_AF-A0A1J4JG40-F1
#
_entry.id   AF-A0A1J4JG40-F1
#
_cell.length_a   1.000
_cell.length_b   1.000
_cell.length_c   1.000
_cell.angle_alpha   90.00
_cell.angle_beta   90.00
_cell.angle_gamma   90.00
#
_symmetry.space_group_name_H-M   'P 1'
#
loop_
_entity.id
_entity.type
_entity.pdbx_description
1 polymer ?
#
loop_
_entity_poly.entity_id
_entity_poly.type
_entity_poly.pdbx_seq_one_letter_code
_entity_poly.pdbx_strand_id
1 'polypeptide(L)'
;MISRTPSQKLPTIKKSVMASLSERNIRRSLELKEEPIVTNYIGEKSGLDISGLIENATDPKQVVQIKIFSNWGHPDTINLSSINIMRETFKVPVMTAGTIPVMNDPSTLSNLFNNSMIKSENEEVWKHSWPIDEDRNSYLSIILIVPYGEKITLIRVWNPDHDKTANTKDIEIFIGDLIVYKGVIPQRFGIDCAIPKDFYHNNISEVALKSAKEAMNSVCEINPPADSFGFFHMPKVFSITFEITETYSFDSFFGINGIDIFDHDLNLITNDDIRKLNVSGCDVLNDKRTLFRPNKITNTQDFMFIGERHEKETPKIEVTLKNLSTVALIIVWNYNYNHNTDFYRGIKHIKILLGPKRVVRALVKKANGEIYQCIDNATYIWLTDYPQTHSLFNQLNLKRRQIEFEEDMNQLHDSR
;
A
#
# COMPACT_ATOMS: atom_id res chain seq x y z
N MET A 1 29.04 -76.10 36.30
CA MET A 1 27.61 -75.96 35.94
C MET A 1 27.33 -74.51 35.56
N ILE A 2 26.43 -74.34 34.60
CA ILE A 2 26.19 -73.15 33.77
C ILE A 2 25.11 -72.23 34.40
N SER A 3 25.16 -70.95 33.98
CA SER A 3 24.06 -69.95 33.81
C SER A 3 23.44 -69.17 34.97
N ARG A 4 23.53 -67.83 34.80
CA ARG A 4 22.51 -66.77 34.60
C ARG A 4 21.27 -66.67 35.54
N THR A 5 20.96 -65.39 35.84
CA THR A 5 19.87 -64.76 36.60
C THR A 5 18.44 -65.23 36.31
N PRO A 6 17.47 -65.00 37.24
CA PRO A 6 16.40 -64.01 36.95
C PRO A 6 15.73 -63.27 38.15
N SER A 7 14.95 -62.25 37.74
CA SER A 7 13.97 -61.30 38.32
C SER A 7 13.00 -61.70 39.47
N GLN A 8 12.47 -60.67 40.18
CA GLN A 8 11.07 -60.54 40.68
C GLN A 8 10.74 -59.04 40.97
N LYS A 9 10.00 -58.32 40.12
CA LYS A 9 8.55 -57.93 40.12
C LYS A 9 8.05 -56.95 41.22
N LEU A 10 7.62 -55.75 40.79
CA LEU A 10 6.78 -54.78 41.52
C LEU A 10 5.28 -54.97 41.18
N PRO A 11 4.32 -54.74 42.11
CA PRO A 11 2.89 -54.81 41.85
C PRO A 11 2.20 -53.46 41.55
N THR A 12 1.13 -53.57 40.77
CA THR A 12 0.27 -52.56 40.13
C THR A 12 -0.81 -52.00 41.06
N ILE A 13 -1.10 -50.69 41.01
CA ILE A 13 -2.31 -50.09 41.64
C ILE A 13 -3.31 -49.66 40.55
N LYS A 14 -4.57 -50.06 40.75
CA LYS A 14 -5.71 -49.89 39.85
C LYS A 14 -6.32 -48.49 39.90
N LYS A 15 -6.77 -48.06 38.71
CA LYS A 15 -7.59 -46.89 38.38
C LYS A 15 -9.00 -46.98 39.00
N SER A 16 -9.62 -45.79 39.08
CA SER A 16 -11.05 -45.48 39.20
C SER A 16 -11.51 -44.99 40.58
N VAL A 17 -11.83 -43.68 40.62
CA VAL A 17 -12.96 -43.00 41.31
C VAL A 17 -12.76 -41.46 41.26
N MET A 18 -11.57 -40.94 40.93
CA MET A 18 -11.32 -39.49 40.77
C MET A 18 -11.58 -38.93 39.35
N ALA A 19 -12.51 -39.52 38.58
CA ALA A 19 -12.74 -39.14 37.17
C ALA A 19 -14.13 -38.53 36.87
N SER A 20 -15.02 -38.35 37.86
CA SER A 20 -16.41 -37.93 37.58
C SER A 20 -16.75 -36.47 37.93
N LEU A 21 -15.78 -35.65 38.36
CA LEU A 21 -16.00 -34.25 38.72
C LEU A 21 -15.25 -33.23 37.84
N SER A 22 -14.35 -33.66 36.95
CA SER A 22 -13.65 -32.75 36.02
C SER A 22 -14.28 -32.67 34.63
N GLU A 23 -15.09 -33.64 34.20
CA GLU A 23 -15.63 -33.65 32.83
C GLU A 23 -16.83 -32.71 32.60
N ARG A 24 -17.60 -32.37 33.65
CA ARG A 24 -18.76 -31.46 33.50
C ARG A 24 -18.38 -29.98 33.35
N ASN A 25 -17.21 -29.57 33.84
CA ASN A 25 -16.72 -28.20 33.68
C ASN A 25 -15.83 -28.03 32.44
N ILE A 26 -15.30 -29.11 31.87
CA ILE A 26 -14.51 -29.07 30.62
C ILE A 26 -15.41 -29.13 29.38
N ARG A 27 -16.60 -29.74 29.46
CA ARG A 27 -17.52 -29.82 28.31
C ARG A 27 -18.34 -28.56 28.03
N ARG A 28 -18.28 -27.52 28.88
CA ARG A 28 -18.98 -26.24 28.65
C ARG A 28 -18.09 -25.14 28.04
N SER A 29 -16.80 -25.41 27.87
CA SER A 29 -15.83 -24.53 27.19
C SER A 29 -15.39 -25.06 25.81
N LEU A 30 -16.06 -26.10 25.29
CA LEU A 30 -15.75 -26.77 24.01
C LEU A 30 -16.83 -26.57 22.92
N GLU A 31 -17.76 -25.64 23.12
CA GLU A 31 -18.68 -25.16 22.08
C GLU A 31 -18.58 -23.64 21.95
N LEU A 32 -17.37 -23.13 21.67
CA LEU A 32 -17.26 -21.97 20.80
C LEU A 32 -17.04 -22.55 19.41
N LYS A 33 -18.12 -22.56 18.62
CA LYS A 33 -17.99 -22.61 17.17
C LYS A 33 -17.13 -21.40 16.79
N GLU A 34 -15.82 -21.60 16.64
CA GLU A 34 -15.02 -20.69 15.84
C GLU A 34 -15.55 -20.86 14.41
N GLU A 35 -16.41 -19.92 14.01
CA GLU A 35 -16.75 -19.76 12.62
C GLU A 35 -15.44 -19.54 11.84
N PRO A 36 -15.27 -20.18 10.67
CA PRO A 36 -14.08 -19.99 9.88
C PRO A 36 -13.95 -18.51 9.56
N ILE A 37 -12.93 -17.84 10.11
CA ILE A 37 -12.62 -16.48 9.70
C ILE A 37 -12.18 -16.58 8.24
N VAL A 38 -13.09 -16.15 7.37
CA VAL A 38 -12.97 -16.13 5.92
C VAL A 38 -11.61 -15.53 5.53
N THR A 39 -10.78 -16.35 4.92
CA THR A 39 -9.52 -15.96 4.28
C THR A 39 -9.85 -15.05 3.09
N ASN A 40 -9.63 -13.75 3.23
CA ASN A 40 -9.68 -12.84 2.08
C ASN A 40 -8.43 -13.06 1.23
N TYR A 41 -8.58 -13.90 0.19
CA TYR A 41 -7.65 -14.00 -0.93
C TYR A 41 -7.88 -12.85 -1.92
N ILE A 42 -6.80 -12.33 -2.50
CA ILE A 42 -6.84 -11.40 -3.63
C ILE A 42 -6.19 -12.08 -4.83
N GLY A 43 -6.99 -12.31 -5.86
CA GLY A 43 -6.54 -12.73 -7.18
C GLY A 43 -7.22 -11.90 -8.26
N GLU A 44 -6.41 -11.51 -9.23
CA GLU A 44 -6.66 -10.73 -10.46
C GLU A 44 -6.69 -9.19 -10.37
N LYS A 45 -5.77 -8.61 -11.17
CA LYS A 45 -5.49 -7.19 -11.44
C LYS A 45 -5.00 -6.36 -10.25
N SER A 46 -3.69 -6.44 -10.07
CA SER A 46 -2.77 -5.54 -9.34
C SER A 46 -3.39 -4.21 -8.91
N GLY A 47 -3.88 -4.18 -7.68
CA GLY A 47 -4.48 -3.00 -7.05
C GLY A 47 -4.92 -3.32 -5.63
N LEU A 48 -4.02 -3.93 -4.84
CA LEU A 48 -4.27 -4.07 -3.41
C LEU A 48 -3.82 -2.81 -2.70
N ASP A 49 -4.82 -2.00 -2.43
CA ASP A 49 -4.82 -0.94 -1.44
C ASP A 49 -4.54 -1.51 -0.04
N ILE A 50 -3.27 -1.48 0.37
CA ILE A 50 -2.84 -1.77 1.75
C ILE A 50 -3.28 -0.70 2.76
N SER A 51 -3.90 0.41 2.32
CA SER A 51 -4.45 1.44 3.21
C SER A 51 -5.57 0.88 4.11
N GLY A 52 -6.41 -0.01 3.57
CA GLY A 52 -7.50 -0.64 4.31
C GLY A 52 -7.06 -1.62 5.40
N LEU A 53 -5.84 -2.17 5.33
CA LEU A 53 -5.29 -3.02 6.38
C LEU A 53 -4.78 -2.19 7.56
N ILE A 54 -4.48 -0.91 7.39
CA ILE A 54 -3.98 -0.03 8.46
C ILE A 54 -5.12 0.82 9.05
N GLU A 55 -6.14 1.14 8.27
CA GLU A 55 -7.20 2.08 8.66
C GLU A 55 -8.21 1.56 9.71
N ASN A 56 -8.16 0.29 10.11
CA ASN A 56 -9.00 -0.25 11.19
C ASN A 56 -8.22 -0.92 12.34
N ALA A 57 -6.90 -0.78 12.39
CA ALA A 57 -6.12 -1.37 13.47
C ALA A 57 -5.93 -0.36 14.60
N THR A 58 -6.75 -0.48 15.65
CA THR A 58 -6.49 0.10 16.97
C THR A 58 -5.18 -0.42 17.59
N ASP A 59 -4.54 -1.40 16.97
CA ASP A 59 -3.30 -2.04 17.42
C ASP A 59 -2.15 -1.77 16.43
N PRO A 60 -0.97 -1.33 16.92
CA PRO A 60 0.19 -1.08 16.07
C PRO A 60 0.64 -2.38 15.38
N LYS A 61 1.25 -2.28 14.18
CA LYS A 61 1.73 -3.44 13.37
C LYS A 61 3.24 -3.38 13.10
N GLN A 62 3.88 -4.54 12.95
CA GLN A 62 5.30 -4.69 12.59
C GLN A 62 5.45 -5.67 11.41
N VAL A 63 6.51 -5.47 10.61
CA VAL A 63 6.79 -6.28 9.41
C VAL A 63 7.95 -7.22 9.68
N VAL A 64 7.81 -8.48 9.27
CA VAL A 64 8.88 -9.47 9.21
C VAL A 64 9.10 -9.85 7.75
N GLN A 65 10.33 -9.67 7.24
CA GLN A 65 10.69 -10.02 5.87
C GLN A 65 11.73 -11.14 5.88
N ILE A 66 11.52 -12.17 5.07
CA ILE A 66 12.48 -13.25 4.84
C ILE A 66 12.89 -13.19 3.37
N LYS A 67 14.15 -12.85 3.11
CA LYS A 67 14.76 -12.90 1.78
C LYS A 67 15.42 -14.26 1.60
N ILE A 68 15.21 -14.87 0.45
CA ILE A 68 15.68 -16.19 0.07
C ILE A 68 16.51 -16.06 -1.20
N PHE A 69 17.76 -16.47 -1.13
CA PHE A 69 18.75 -16.28 -2.18
C PHE A 69 19.06 -17.56 -2.95
N SER A 70 18.69 -18.73 -2.41
CA SER A 70 18.96 -20.01 -3.06
C SER A 70 18.09 -21.15 -2.51
N ASN A 71 18.04 -22.24 -3.26
CA ASN A 71 17.55 -23.56 -2.81
C ASN A 71 18.70 -24.59 -2.82
N TRP A 72 18.39 -25.84 -2.51
CA TRP A 72 19.35 -26.95 -2.50
C TRP A 72 19.55 -27.64 -3.87
N GLY A 73 19.27 -26.94 -4.97
CA GLY A 73 19.61 -27.37 -6.33
C GLY A 73 18.43 -27.83 -7.20
N HIS A 74 17.18 -27.56 -6.83
CA HIS A 74 16.05 -27.80 -7.73
C HIS A 74 15.99 -26.71 -8.81
N PRO A 75 15.87 -27.08 -10.09
CA PRO A 75 15.91 -26.11 -11.18
C PRO A 75 14.69 -25.18 -11.17
N ASP A 76 13.49 -25.74 -10.98
CA ASP A 76 12.24 -25.03 -11.31
C ASP A 76 11.42 -24.55 -10.10
N THR A 77 11.82 -24.92 -8.88
CA THR A 77 10.95 -24.75 -7.70
C THR A 77 11.77 -24.51 -6.44
N ILE A 78 11.22 -23.66 -5.58
CA ILE A 78 11.65 -23.52 -4.20
C ILE A 78 10.47 -23.78 -3.28
N ASN A 79 10.73 -24.35 -2.10
CA ASN A 79 9.70 -24.71 -1.15
C ASN A 79 10.11 -24.38 0.29
N LEU A 80 9.10 -24.35 1.16
CA LEU A 80 9.27 -24.19 2.59
C LEU A 80 8.07 -24.82 3.32
N SER A 81 8.34 -25.46 4.47
CA SER A 81 7.27 -26.09 5.26
C SER A 81 6.57 -25.06 6.11
N SER A 82 7.30 -24.34 6.97
CA SER A 82 6.67 -23.42 7.91
C SER A 82 7.55 -22.27 8.34
N ILE A 83 6.91 -21.17 8.69
CA ILE A 83 7.47 -20.02 9.39
C ILE A 83 6.64 -19.82 10.66
N ASN A 84 7.27 -19.83 11.83
CA ASN A 84 6.61 -19.56 13.10
C ASN A 84 7.26 -18.35 13.77
N ILE A 85 6.44 -17.33 14.02
CA ILE A 85 6.84 -16.14 14.76
C ILE A 85 6.37 -16.33 16.19
N MET A 86 7.27 -16.18 17.15
CA MET A 86 6.99 -16.45 18.56
C MET A 86 7.37 -15.28 19.45
N ARG A 87 6.55 -15.07 20.47
CA ARG A 87 6.83 -14.26 21.65
C ARG A 87 6.94 -15.19 22.83
N GLU A 88 8.16 -15.35 23.33
CA GLU A 88 8.51 -16.33 24.33
C GLU A 88 8.05 -17.74 23.90
N THR A 89 7.03 -18.29 24.56
CA THR A 89 6.41 -19.57 24.23
C THR A 89 5.14 -19.46 23.39
N PHE A 90 4.61 -18.25 23.20
CA PHE A 90 3.37 -18.00 22.47
C PHE A 90 3.63 -17.72 21.01
N LYS A 91 2.75 -18.21 20.13
CA LYS A 91 2.81 -17.89 18.70
C LYS A 91 2.19 -16.52 18.45
N VAL A 92 2.90 -15.68 17.69
CA VAL A 92 2.40 -14.41 17.18
C VAL A 92 1.58 -14.68 15.91
N PRO A 93 0.32 -14.23 15.83
CA PRO A 93 -0.49 -14.45 14.65
C PRO A 93 0.05 -13.67 13.45
N VAL A 94 0.13 -14.34 12.31
CA VAL A 94 0.38 -13.69 11.02
C VAL A 94 -0.94 -13.11 10.55
N MET A 95 -1.02 -11.78 10.48
CA MET A 95 -2.22 -11.07 10.04
C MET A 95 -2.33 -11.07 8.52
N THR A 96 -1.19 -10.97 7.82
CA THR A 96 -1.13 -10.89 6.36
C THR A 96 0.22 -11.44 5.89
N ALA A 97 0.24 -12.11 4.74
CA ALA A 97 1.44 -12.63 4.12
C ALA A 97 1.46 -12.37 2.61
N GLY A 98 2.64 -12.22 2.03
CA GLY A 98 2.82 -12.04 0.59
C GLY A 98 4.25 -12.38 0.14
N THR A 99 4.47 -12.42 -1.18
CA THR A 99 5.79 -12.67 -1.78
C THR A 99 6.19 -11.59 -2.77
N ILE A 100 7.50 -11.42 -2.96
CA ILE A 100 8.09 -10.64 -4.06
C ILE A 100 9.15 -11.52 -4.74
N PRO A 101 8.99 -11.86 -6.03
CA PRO A 101 7.86 -11.57 -6.90
C PRO A 101 6.56 -12.20 -6.39
N VAL A 102 5.43 -11.68 -6.88
CA VAL A 102 4.11 -12.20 -6.52
C VAL A 102 3.94 -13.59 -7.12
N MET A 103 3.46 -14.53 -6.31
CA MET A 103 3.19 -15.89 -6.76
C MET A 103 1.82 -16.02 -7.44
N ASN A 104 1.67 -17.05 -8.28
CA ASN A 104 0.41 -17.32 -8.99
C ASN A 104 -0.73 -17.74 -8.06
N ASP A 105 -0.42 -18.53 -7.01
CA ASP A 105 -1.42 -18.99 -6.04
C ASP A 105 -1.05 -18.61 -4.58
N PRO A 106 -1.34 -17.36 -4.18
CA PRO A 106 -1.15 -16.89 -2.81
C PRO A 106 -1.91 -17.67 -1.73
N SER A 107 -2.94 -18.46 -2.06
CA SER A 107 -3.70 -19.21 -1.04
C SER A 107 -2.80 -20.21 -0.29
N THR A 108 -1.80 -20.73 -0.99
CA THR A 108 -0.78 -21.63 -0.45
C THR A 108 0.14 -20.96 0.58
N LEU A 109 0.20 -19.63 0.69
CA LEU A 109 1.00 -18.96 1.72
C LEU A 109 0.52 -19.28 3.13
N SER A 110 -0.78 -19.53 3.29
CA SER A 110 -1.37 -19.96 4.57
C SER A 110 -0.68 -21.21 5.11
N ASN A 111 -0.18 -22.06 4.23
CA ASN A 111 0.58 -23.26 4.60
C ASN A 111 1.85 -22.94 5.38
N LEU A 112 2.47 -21.76 5.18
CA LEU A 112 3.67 -21.39 5.93
C LEU A 112 3.35 -21.13 7.41
N PHE A 113 2.14 -20.72 7.75
CA PHE A 113 1.80 -20.31 9.12
C PHE A 113 0.63 -21.08 9.73
N ASN A 114 0.16 -22.16 9.09
CA ASN A 114 -0.93 -23.05 9.52
C ASN A 114 -0.64 -23.95 10.75
N ASN A 115 0.40 -23.65 11.53
CA ASN A 115 0.85 -24.41 12.71
C ASN A 115 1.40 -25.82 12.43
N SER A 116 1.39 -26.30 11.17
CA SER A 116 1.95 -27.60 10.82
C SER A 116 3.38 -27.45 10.29
N MET A 117 4.37 -27.80 11.12
CA MET A 117 5.78 -27.80 10.71
C MET A 117 6.17 -29.07 9.93
N ILE A 118 5.56 -30.20 10.31
CA ILE A 118 5.80 -31.50 9.70
C ILE A 118 4.59 -31.81 8.85
N LYS A 119 4.81 -31.87 7.54
CA LYS A 119 3.77 -32.07 6.54
C LYS A 119 3.95 -33.44 5.93
N SER A 120 2.89 -34.23 5.96
CA SER A 120 2.89 -35.60 5.43
C SER A 120 2.68 -35.60 3.92
N GLU A 121 2.04 -34.56 3.39
CA GLU A 121 1.67 -34.48 1.98
C GLU A 121 2.36 -33.28 1.31
N ASN A 122 2.76 -33.48 0.05
CA ASN A 122 3.48 -32.46 -0.72
C ASN A 122 2.60 -31.25 -1.05
N GLU A 123 1.28 -31.41 -1.04
CA GLU A 123 0.29 -30.36 -1.28
C GLU A 123 0.16 -29.40 -0.09
N GLU A 124 0.52 -29.85 1.11
CA GLU A 124 0.56 -29.00 2.29
C GLU A 124 1.78 -28.09 2.28
N VAL A 125 2.83 -28.40 1.50
CA VAL A 125 4.10 -27.63 1.48
C VAL A 125 3.93 -26.39 0.62
N TRP A 126 4.39 -25.23 1.11
CA TRP A 126 4.39 -24.02 0.29
C TRP A 126 5.48 -24.09 -0.78
N LYS A 127 5.15 -23.66 -2.00
CA LYS A 127 6.04 -23.70 -3.16
C LYS A 127 5.99 -22.41 -3.94
N HIS A 128 7.08 -22.10 -4.63
CA HIS A 128 7.21 -20.98 -5.52
C HIS A 128 8.07 -21.36 -6.74
N SER A 129 7.81 -20.74 -7.89
CA SER A 129 8.67 -20.84 -9.06
C SER A 129 10.09 -20.40 -8.76
N TRP A 130 11.06 -21.09 -9.32
CA TRP A 130 12.49 -20.82 -9.19
C TRP A 130 13.18 -21.14 -10.53
N PRO A 131 14.27 -20.45 -10.93
CA PRO A 131 14.70 -19.15 -10.41
C PRO A 131 13.66 -18.07 -10.70
N ILE A 132 13.78 -16.93 -10.02
CA ILE A 132 12.83 -15.81 -10.16
C ILE A 132 12.98 -15.06 -11.49
N ASP A 133 14.16 -15.12 -12.11
CA ASP A 133 14.46 -14.50 -13.40
C ASP A 133 15.64 -15.24 -14.05
N GLU A 134 15.66 -15.33 -15.38
CA GLU A 134 16.76 -15.96 -16.14
C GLU A 134 17.99 -15.03 -16.22
N ASP A 135 17.80 -13.71 -16.14
CA ASP A 135 18.86 -12.75 -16.45
C ASP A 135 19.55 -12.08 -15.25
N ARG A 136 18.93 -11.99 -14.06
CA ARG A 136 19.58 -11.38 -12.88
C ARG A 136 19.09 -11.95 -11.54
N ASN A 137 19.96 -12.72 -10.91
CA ASN A 137 19.94 -13.01 -9.47
C ASN A 137 19.55 -11.77 -8.65
N SER A 138 18.39 -11.82 -8.00
CA SER A 138 18.05 -10.89 -6.93
C SER A 138 17.71 -11.69 -5.67
N TYR A 139 16.47 -12.08 -5.39
CA TYR A 139 16.07 -12.97 -4.28
C TYR A 139 14.55 -13.13 -4.26
N LEU A 140 14.03 -14.19 -3.65
CA LEU A 140 12.60 -14.32 -3.29
C LEU A 140 12.37 -13.68 -1.94
N SER A 141 11.38 -12.82 -1.79
CA SER A 141 10.98 -12.28 -0.50
C SER A 141 9.65 -12.86 -0.05
N ILE A 142 9.57 -13.29 1.21
CA ILE A 142 8.33 -13.57 1.93
C ILE A 142 8.14 -12.45 2.95
N ILE A 143 6.99 -11.79 2.93
CA ILE A 143 6.65 -10.66 3.80
C ILE A 143 5.49 -11.06 4.70
N LEU A 144 5.65 -10.88 6.01
CA LEU A 144 4.65 -11.21 7.03
C LEU A 144 4.34 -9.96 7.86
N ILE A 145 3.06 -9.63 8.00
CA ILE A 145 2.59 -8.55 8.87
C ILE A 145 2.08 -9.17 10.17
N VAL A 146 2.59 -8.70 11.30
CA VAL A 146 2.22 -9.17 12.64
C VAL A 146 1.92 -7.99 13.58
N PRO A 147 1.24 -8.21 14.72
CA PRO A 147 1.00 -7.16 15.70
C PRO A 147 2.32 -6.61 16.30
N TYR A 148 2.47 -5.29 16.41
CA TYR A 148 3.64 -4.57 16.94
C TYR A 148 3.78 -4.68 18.46
N GLY A 149 2.65 -4.83 19.18
CA GLY A 149 2.65 -4.98 20.64
C GLY A 149 3.34 -6.27 21.12
N GLU A 150 3.54 -7.23 20.22
CA GLU A 150 4.17 -8.51 20.54
C GLU A 150 5.68 -8.44 20.30
N LYS A 151 6.48 -8.49 21.37
CA LYS A 151 7.94 -8.61 21.26
C LYS A 151 8.31 -9.98 20.68
N ILE A 152 8.73 -10.03 19.43
CA ILE A 152 9.17 -11.26 18.78
C ILE A 152 10.47 -11.70 19.44
N THR A 153 10.48 -12.89 20.03
CA THR A 153 11.68 -13.44 20.67
C THR A 153 12.34 -14.54 19.85
N LEU A 154 11.58 -15.15 18.94
CA LEU A 154 12.04 -16.27 18.13
C LEU A 154 11.29 -16.32 16.79
N ILE A 155 12.04 -16.47 15.70
CA ILE A 155 11.51 -16.79 14.38
C ILE A 155 12.05 -18.16 13.99
N ARG A 156 11.16 -19.14 13.82
CA ARG A 156 11.50 -20.48 13.34
C ARG A 156 11.15 -20.60 11.86
N VAL A 157 12.10 -21.06 11.06
CA VAL A 157 11.92 -21.27 9.62
C VAL A 157 12.27 -22.72 9.31
N TRP A 158 11.36 -23.48 8.70
CA TRP A 158 11.46 -24.94 8.60
C TRP A 158 11.32 -25.45 7.17
N ASN A 159 12.31 -26.21 6.71
CA ASN A 159 12.23 -26.96 5.44
C ASN A 159 11.45 -28.27 5.60
N PRO A 160 10.71 -28.71 4.57
CA PRO A 160 10.06 -30.02 4.58
C PRO A 160 11.08 -31.15 4.45
N ASP A 161 10.71 -32.39 4.79
CA ASP A 161 11.55 -33.56 4.49
C ASP A 161 11.26 -34.18 3.10
N HIS A 162 10.39 -33.55 2.32
CA HIS A 162 10.07 -33.92 0.94
C HIS A 162 10.73 -32.95 -0.05
N ASP A 163 10.99 -33.40 -1.27
CA ASP A 163 11.57 -32.57 -2.34
C ASP A 163 12.79 -31.73 -1.91
N LYS A 164 13.78 -32.43 -1.36
CA LYS A 164 14.92 -31.89 -0.63
C LYS A 164 15.76 -30.90 -1.43
N THR A 165 15.76 -31.02 -2.75
CA THR A 165 16.48 -30.13 -3.65
C THR A 165 15.78 -28.78 -3.78
N ALA A 166 14.45 -28.72 -3.66
CA ALA A 166 13.68 -27.48 -3.72
C ALA A 166 13.66 -26.73 -2.38
N ASN A 167 14.16 -27.34 -1.31
CA ASN A 167 14.18 -26.73 0.01
C ASN A 167 14.98 -25.41 0.02
N THR A 168 14.48 -24.45 0.79
CA THR A 168 15.09 -23.13 0.97
C THR A 168 16.47 -23.26 1.64
N LYS A 169 17.48 -22.52 1.15
CA LYS A 169 18.86 -22.61 1.64
C LYS A 169 19.37 -21.29 2.21
N ASP A 170 19.84 -20.37 1.38
CA ASP A 170 20.48 -19.13 1.83
C ASP A 170 19.40 -18.07 2.12
N ILE A 171 19.33 -17.54 3.34
CA ILE A 171 18.30 -16.57 3.74
C ILE A 171 18.83 -15.39 4.57
N GLU A 172 18.08 -14.29 4.54
CA GLU A 172 18.17 -13.17 5.49
C GLU A 172 16.79 -12.89 6.09
N ILE A 173 16.72 -12.64 7.40
CA ILE A 173 15.48 -12.30 8.10
C ILE A 173 15.62 -10.88 8.65
N PHE A 174 14.60 -10.06 8.40
CA PHE A 174 14.48 -8.69 8.86
C PHE A 174 13.26 -8.55 9.76
N ILE A 175 13.40 -7.77 10.83
CA ILE A 175 12.26 -7.20 11.57
C ILE A 175 12.29 -5.71 11.30
N GLY A 176 11.32 -5.25 10.55
CA GLY A 176 11.40 -3.95 9.91
C GLY A 176 12.60 -3.89 8.95
N ASP A 177 13.57 -3.01 9.21
CA ASP A 177 14.77 -2.82 8.36
C ASP A 177 16.03 -3.44 8.96
N LEU A 178 15.92 -3.94 10.20
CA LEU A 178 17.06 -4.52 10.89
C LEU A 178 17.15 -6.01 10.54
N ILE A 179 18.32 -6.38 10.03
CA ILE A 179 18.69 -7.79 9.85
C ILE A 179 18.81 -8.41 11.24
N VAL A 180 17.98 -9.42 11.51
CA VAL A 180 18.04 -10.23 12.73
C VAL A 180 18.69 -11.60 12.49
N TYR A 181 18.78 -12.03 11.23
CA TYR A 181 19.45 -13.26 10.85
C TYR A 181 19.97 -13.21 9.43
N LYS A 182 21.12 -13.83 9.21
CA LYS A 182 21.68 -14.14 7.90
C LYS A 182 22.37 -15.49 7.99
N GLY A 183 22.00 -16.44 7.14
CA GLY A 183 22.57 -17.77 7.20
C GLY A 183 21.92 -18.79 6.29
N VAL A 184 22.23 -20.05 6.58
CA VAL A 184 21.83 -21.21 5.78
C VAL A 184 20.82 -22.05 6.56
N ILE A 185 19.67 -22.34 5.95
CA ILE A 185 18.74 -23.34 6.46
C ILE A 185 19.20 -24.73 6.03
N PRO A 186 19.40 -25.69 6.96
CA PRO A 186 19.78 -27.05 6.60
C PRO A 186 18.73 -27.70 5.68
N GLN A 187 19.20 -28.57 4.78
CA GLN A 187 18.34 -29.17 3.77
C GLN A 187 17.14 -29.94 4.34
N ARG A 188 17.21 -30.52 5.54
CA ARG A 188 16.13 -31.37 6.10
C ARG A 188 15.58 -30.87 7.44
N PHE A 189 16.00 -29.69 7.86
CA PHE A 189 15.65 -29.13 9.16
C PHE A 189 15.35 -27.64 9.01
N GLY A 190 14.85 -27.06 10.08
CA GLY A 190 14.76 -25.62 10.19
C GLY A 190 15.87 -25.00 11.01
N ILE A 191 15.71 -23.70 11.19
CA ILE A 191 16.52 -22.88 12.08
C ILE A 191 15.62 -22.21 13.12
N ASP A 192 16.22 -21.91 14.26
CA ASP A 192 15.65 -21.08 15.32
C ASP A 192 16.45 -19.78 15.39
N CYS A 193 15.87 -18.70 14.85
CA CYS A 193 16.43 -17.36 14.96
C CYS A 193 15.95 -16.71 16.26
N ALA A 194 16.75 -16.82 17.32
CA ALA A 194 16.50 -16.11 18.57
C ALA A 194 16.78 -14.61 18.41
N ILE A 195 15.83 -13.77 18.83
CA ILE A 195 15.96 -12.31 18.79
C ILE A 195 16.61 -11.84 20.10
N PRO A 196 17.72 -11.07 20.06
CA PRO A 196 18.37 -10.57 21.27
C PRO A 196 17.43 -9.75 22.15
N LYS A 197 17.50 -9.91 23.47
CA LYS A 197 16.62 -9.20 24.42
C LYS A 197 16.70 -7.67 24.29
N ASP A 198 17.89 -7.16 23.97
CA ASP A 198 18.15 -5.72 23.83
C ASP A 198 17.79 -5.18 22.43
N PHE A 199 17.39 -6.05 21.50
CA PHE A 199 16.99 -5.66 20.13
C PHE A 199 15.91 -4.58 20.17
N TYR A 200 14.91 -4.75 21.02
CA TYR A 200 13.85 -3.76 21.17
C TYR A 200 14.29 -2.56 21.99
N HIS A 201 15.15 -2.71 23.00
CA HIS A 201 15.59 -1.58 23.84
C HIS A 201 16.48 -0.58 23.10
N ASN A 202 17.33 -1.06 22.19
CA ASN A 202 18.30 -0.23 21.46
C ASN A 202 17.73 0.41 20.17
N ASN A 203 16.59 -0.07 19.68
CA ASN A 203 16.09 0.29 18.35
C ASN A 203 14.63 0.82 18.34
N ILE A 204 14.07 1.20 19.51
CA ILE A 204 12.68 1.70 19.66
C ILE A 204 12.37 2.86 18.68
N SER A 205 13.37 3.71 18.43
CA SER A 205 13.23 4.91 17.58
C SER A 205 13.44 4.65 16.08
N GLU A 206 14.15 3.58 15.70
CA GLU A 206 14.49 3.27 14.30
C GLU A 206 13.62 2.14 13.71
N VAL A 207 13.28 1.09 14.47
CA VAL A 207 12.46 -0.05 14.00
C VAL A 207 11.01 0.35 13.72
N ALA A 208 10.48 1.36 14.42
CA ALA A 208 9.09 1.78 14.25
C ALA A 208 8.92 2.83 13.13
N LEU A 209 9.83 3.80 13.04
CA LEU A 209 9.70 4.98 12.17
C LEU A 209 10.38 4.81 10.81
N LYS A 210 11.39 3.93 10.72
CA LYS A 210 12.12 3.67 9.48
C LYS A 210 11.49 2.51 8.73
N SER A 211 11.00 1.49 9.42
CA SER A 211 10.39 0.32 8.78
C SER A 211 8.99 0.58 8.23
N ALA A 212 8.29 1.56 8.80
CA ALA A 212 7.09 2.12 8.16
C ALA A 212 7.43 2.95 6.90
N LYS A 213 8.62 3.57 6.81
CA LYS A 213 9.08 4.35 5.65
C LYS A 213 9.74 3.48 4.58
N GLU A 214 10.47 2.45 4.98
CA GLU A 214 11.21 1.54 4.09
C GLU A 214 10.32 0.41 3.58
N ALA A 215 9.32 -0.07 4.33
CA ALA A 215 8.22 -0.86 3.76
C ALA A 215 7.39 -0.04 2.75
N MET A 216 7.21 1.27 2.98
CA MET A 216 6.59 2.19 1.99
C MET A 216 7.45 2.37 0.73
N ASN A 217 8.78 2.34 0.88
CA ASN A 217 9.71 2.51 -0.23
C ASN A 217 10.03 1.19 -0.97
N SER A 218 9.95 0.03 -0.32
CA SER A 218 10.25 -1.28 -0.94
C SER A 218 9.03 -2.03 -1.47
N VAL A 219 7.81 -1.60 -1.10
CA VAL A 219 6.57 -1.97 -1.83
C VAL A 219 6.42 -1.15 -3.12
N CYS A 220 7.23 -0.10 -3.27
CA CYS A 220 7.25 0.74 -4.44
C CYS A 220 8.50 0.45 -5.28
N GLU A 221 8.43 -0.57 -6.14
CA GLU A 221 8.93 -0.52 -7.53
C GLU A 221 8.87 -1.89 -8.21
N ILE A 222 7.98 -2.02 -9.19
CA ILE A 222 8.26 -2.70 -10.47
C ILE A 222 7.40 -1.95 -11.50
N ASN A 223 7.82 -0.91 -12.21
CA ASN A 223 9.13 -0.30 -12.45
C ASN A 223 8.99 1.21 -12.23
N PRO A 224 9.97 1.91 -11.64
CA PRO A 224 9.98 3.35 -11.79
C PRO A 224 10.17 3.65 -13.28
N PRO A 225 9.44 4.61 -13.86
CA PRO A 225 9.65 4.97 -15.25
C PRO A 225 11.12 5.33 -15.44
N ALA A 226 11.71 4.66 -16.43
CA ALA A 226 13.13 4.71 -16.73
C ALA A 226 13.31 5.09 -18.19
N ASP A 227 14.35 5.85 -18.50
CA ASP A 227 14.79 6.07 -19.87
C ASP A 227 16.22 5.56 -20.08
N SER A 228 16.83 5.92 -21.20
CA SER A 228 18.22 5.57 -21.53
C SER A 228 19.26 6.11 -20.53
N PHE A 229 18.89 7.00 -19.61
CA PHE A 229 19.76 7.63 -18.62
C PHE A 229 19.49 7.17 -17.18
N GLY A 230 18.43 6.39 -16.92
CA GLY A 230 18.18 5.77 -15.62
C GLY A 230 16.74 5.94 -15.12
N PHE A 231 16.56 5.79 -13.80
CA PHE A 231 15.26 5.84 -13.13
C PHE A 231 14.88 7.27 -12.72
N PHE A 232 13.60 7.64 -12.90
CA PHE A 232 13.09 8.95 -12.48
C PHE A 232 12.23 8.90 -11.22
N HIS A 233 12.43 9.87 -10.33
CA HIS A 233 11.77 9.92 -9.03
C HIS A 233 10.44 10.68 -9.05
N MET A 234 9.35 10.04 -9.49
CA MET A 234 8.02 10.63 -9.42
C MET A 234 7.36 10.53 -8.03
N PRO A 235 6.50 11.49 -7.65
CA PRO A 235 5.83 11.48 -6.35
C PRO A 235 4.71 10.45 -6.32
N LYS A 236 4.89 9.42 -5.48
CA LYS A 236 3.81 8.52 -5.07
C LYS A 236 3.10 9.12 -3.86
N VAL A 237 1.79 9.31 -3.97
CA VAL A 237 0.99 10.00 -2.96
C VAL A 237 -0.30 9.25 -2.67
N PHE A 238 -0.65 9.22 -1.38
CA PHE A 238 -2.00 8.87 -0.90
C PHE A 238 -2.83 10.13 -0.60
N SER A 239 -2.16 11.25 -0.33
CA SER A 239 -2.79 12.51 0.03
C SER A 239 -2.15 13.67 -0.69
N ILE A 240 -2.99 14.57 -1.21
CA ILE A 240 -2.59 15.83 -1.82
C ILE A 240 -3.30 16.95 -1.09
N THR A 241 -2.53 17.89 -0.57
CA THR A 241 -3.07 19.08 0.09
C THR A 241 -2.79 20.29 -0.78
N PHE A 242 -3.85 20.99 -1.17
CA PHE A 242 -3.78 22.27 -1.87
C PHE A 242 -4.04 23.39 -0.86
N GLU A 243 -3.01 24.18 -0.56
CA GLU A 243 -3.13 25.39 0.25
C GLU A 243 -3.24 26.60 -0.69
N ILE A 244 -4.36 27.32 -0.58
CA ILE A 244 -4.61 28.54 -1.37
C ILE A 244 -3.97 29.71 -0.63
N THR A 245 -2.76 30.09 -1.04
CA THR A 245 -1.95 31.06 -0.30
C THR A 245 -2.24 32.51 -0.70
N GLU A 246 -2.71 32.75 -1.92
CA GLU A 246 -3.05 34.10 -2.39
C GLU A 246 -4.15 34.04 -3.46
N THR A 247 -5.07 35.01 -3.47
CA THR A 247 -6.11 35.21 -4.48
C THR A 247 -5.80 36.43 -5.33
N TYR A 248 -6.48 36.56 -6.47
CA TYR A 248 -6.52 37.80 -7.25
C TYR A 248 -7.57 38.79 -6.74
N SER A 249 -8.48 38.34 -5.86
CA SER A 249 -9.50 39.18 -5.25
C SER A 249 -8.95 39.98 -4.08
N PHE A 250 -9.64 41.08 -3.77
CA PHE A 250 -9.42 41.83 -2.53
C PHE A 250 -10.43 41.45 -1.43
N ASP A 251 -11.43 40.62 -1.76
CA ASP A 251 -12.45 40.14 -0.83
C ASP A 251 -11.99 38.88 -0.07
N SER A 252 -12.85 38.41 0.84
CA SER A 252 -12.62 37.18 1.61
C SER A 252 -12.82 35.91 0.78
N PHE A 253 -13.28 36.01 -0.46
CA PHE A 253 -13.67 34.86 -1.26
C PHE A 253 -12.53 34.34 -2.13
N PHE A 254 -12.56 33.04 -2.35
CA PHE A 254 -11.75 32.39 -3.36
C PHE A 254 -12.61 31.44 -4.19
N GLY A 255 -12.14 31.15 -5.39
CA GLY A 255 -12.82 30.26 -6.31
C GLY A 255 -11.84 29.64 -7.29
N ILE A 256 -12.17 28.43 -7.71
CA ILE A 256 -11.54 27.73 -8.82
C ILE A 256 -12.62 27.02 -9.60
N ASN A 257 -12.41 26.86 -10.90
CA ASN A 257 -13.31 26.03 -11.66
C ASN A 257 -13.16 24.59 -11.22
N GLY A 258 -11.94 24.07 -11.15
CA GLY A 258 -11.71 22.74 -10.63
C GLY A 258 -10.26 22.30 -10.75
N ILE A 259 -10.00 21.05 -10.36
CA ILE A 259 -8.68 20.44 -10.39
C ILE A 259 -8.79 19.12 -11.15
N ASP A 260 -7.80 18.86 -12.01
CA ASP A 260 -7.53 17.55 -12.58
C ASP A 260 -6.17 17.05 -12.10
N ILE A 261 -6.08 15.76 -11.82
CA ILE A 261 -4.85 15.11 -11.38
C ILE A 261 -4.65 13.91 -12.30
N PHE A 262 -3.47 13.80 -12.90
CA PHE A 262 -3.12 12.71 -13.79
C PHE A 262 -2.03 11.85 -13.18
N ASP A 263 -2.21 10.53 -13.28
CA ASP A 263 -1.19 9.57 -12.88
C ASP A 263 -0.03 9.49 -13.89
N HIS A 264 0.93 8.61 -13.64
CA HIS A 264 2.10 8.41 -14.50
C HIS A 264 1.78 7.92 -15.91
N ASP A 265 0.65 7.23 -16.09
CA ASP A 265 0.17 6.72 -17.37
C ASP A 265 -0.73 7.76 -18.08
N LEU A 266 -0.86 8.96 -17.49
CA LEU A 266 -1.77 10.02 -17.92
C LEU A 266 -3.26 9.64 -17.84
N ASN A 267 -3.61 8.71 -16.96
CA ASN A 267 -5.01 8.49 -16.59
C ASN A 267 -5.47 9.57 -15.62
N LEU A 268 -6.68 10.08 -15.83
CA LEU A 268 -7.30 11.06 -14.95
C LEU A 268 -7.76 10.39 -13.65
N ILE A 269 -7.34 10.92 -12.51
CA ILE A 269 -7.87 10.57 -11.19
C ILE A 269 -9.23 11.27 -11.03
N THR A 270 -10.28 10.47 -10.90
CA THR A 270 -11.67 10.92 -10.87
C THR A 270 -12.23 10.93 -9.43
N ASN A 271 -13.49 11.37 -9.27
CA ASN A 271 -14.18 11.24 -7.98
C ASN A 271 -14.24 9.80 -7.47
N ASP A 272 -14.27 8.81 -8.38
CA ASP A 272 -14.28 7.39 -8.02
C ASP A 272 -12.94 6.92 -7.47
N ASP A 273 -11.87 7.68 -7.66
CA ASP A 273 -10.54 7.38 -7.12
C ASP A 273 -10.27 8.13 -5.80
N ILE A 274 -11.17 9.03 -5.40
CA ILE A 274 -11.05 9.84 -4.18
C ILE A 274 -11.76 9.13 -3.03
N ARG A 275 -11.01 8.80 -1.97
CA ARG A 275 -11.54 8.23 -0.73
C ARG A 275 -12.16 9.30 0.15
N LYS A 276 -11.49 10.45 0.27
CA LYS A 276 -11.91 11.54 1.15
C LYS A 276 -11.56 12.88 0.53
N LEU A 277 -12.52 13.80 0.58
CA LEU A 277 -12.33 15.21 0.22
C LEU A 277 -12.74 16.08 1.40
N ASN A 278 -11.76 16.74 1.98
CA ASN A 278 -11.90 17.66 3.09
C ASN A 278 -11.51 19.07 2.64
N VAL A 279 -12.22 20.06 3.18
CA VAL A 279 -11.92 21.47 2.97
C VAL A 279 -11.94 22.14 4.34
N SER A 280 -10.88 22.89 4.65
CA SER A 280 -10.70 23.60 5.92
C SER A 280 -10.24 25.04 5.68
N GLY A 281 -10.22 25.87 6.72
CA GLY A 281 -9.88 27.29 6.62
C GLY A 281 -10.91 28.14 5.87
N CYS A 282 -12.17 27.70 5.84
CA CYS A 282 -13.28 28.39 5.17
C CYS A 282 -14.47 28.51 6.13
N ASP A 283 -15.14 29.67 6.13
CA ASP A 283 -16.36 29.91 6.91
C ASP A 283 -17.61 29.46 6.16
N VAL A 284 -17.62 29.69 4.85
CA VAL A 284 -18.69 29.30 3.94
C VAL A 284 -18.08 28.56 2.76
N LEU A 285 -18.70 27.45 2.37
CA LEU A 285 -18.28 26.65 1.24
C LEU A 285 -19.48 26.16 0.45
N ASN A 286 -19.38 26.21 -0.87
CA ASN A 286 -20.37 25.55 -1.73
C ASN A 286 -20.12 24.04 -1.85
N ASP A 287 -20.82 23.38 -2.76
CA ASP A 287 -20.71 21.95 -2.92
C ASP A 287 -19.31 21.52 -3.39
N LYS A 288 -18.57 20.84 -2.51
CA LYS A 288 -17.23 20.30 -2.78
C LYS A 288 -17.15 19.36 -3.98
N ARG A 289 -18.27 18.75 -4.40
CA ARG A 289 -18.34 17.88 -5.59
C ARG A 289 -18.03 18.62 -6.89
N THR A 290 -18.20 19.94 -6.91
CA THR A 290 -17.86 20.80 -8.06
C THR A 290 -16.39 20.73 -8.43
N LEU A 291 -15.50 20.47 -7.47
CA LEU A 291 -14.05 20.55 -7.63
C LEU A 291 -13.47 19.55 -8.65
N PHE A 292 -13.99 18.31 -8.67
CA PHE A 292 -13.49 17.20 -9.50
C PHE A 292 -14.48 16.77 -10.59
N ARG A 293 -15.45 17.62 -10.93
CA ARG A 293 -16.43 17.29 -11.98
C ARG A 293 -15.76 17.09 -13.35
N PRO A 294 -16.27 16.24 -14.25
CA PRO A 294 -15.62 15.98 -15.54
C PRO A 294 -15.44 17.23 -16.41
N ASN A 295 -16.47 18.07 -16.53
CA ASN A 295 -16.42 19.25 -17.39
C ASN A 295 -15.90 20.50 -16.63
N LYS A 296 -14.66 20.92 -16.92
CA LYS A 296 -14.02 22.15 -16.39
C LYS A 296 -14.12 23.34 -17.34
N ILE A 297 -14.81 23.22 -18.46
CA ILE A 297 -15.02 24.27 -19.44
C ILE A 297 -16.38 24.91 -19.15
N THR A 298 -16.37 25.96 -18.33
CA THR A 298 -17.58 26.71 -17.98
C THR A 298 -17.20 28.07 -17.41
N ASN A 299 -18.07 29.05 -17.65
CA ASN A 299 -18.05 30.35 -16.98
C ASN A 299 -19.26 30.53 -16.07
N THR A 300 -20.03 29.49 -15.73
CA THR A 300 -21.20 29.59 -14.85
C THR A 300 -20.80 29.38 -13.40
N GLN A 301 -21.13 30.34 -12.53
CA GLN A 301 -20.66 30.37 -11.14
C GLN A 301 -21.10 29.14 -10.32
N ASP A 302 -22.33 28.65 -10.52
CA ASP A 302 -22.91 27.53 -9.78
C ASP A 302 -22.14 26.21 -9.95
N PHE A 303 -21.42 26.07 -11.06
CA PHE A 303 -20.60 24.89 -11.31
C PHE A 303 -19.17 25.02 -10.76
N MET A 304 -18.76 26.20 -10.29
CA MET A 304 -17.40 26.43 -9.79
C MET A 304 -17.29 26.09 -8.32
N PHE A 305 -16.09 25.77 -7.84
CA PHE A 305 -15.82 25.59 -6.42
C PHE A 305 -15.49 26.95 -5.79
N ILE A 306 -16.25 27.37 -4.79
CA ILE A 306 -16.17 28.72 -4.19
C ILE A 306 -16.26 28.59 -2.67
N GLY A 307 -15.37 29.30 -1.98
CA GLY A 307 -15.38 29.40 -0.52
C GLY A 307 -15.09 30.82 -0.04
N GLU A 308 -15.52 31.11 1.18
CA GLU A 308 -15.13 32.28 1.95
C GLU A 308 -14.03 31.89 2.94
N ARG A 309 -12.87 32.54 2.86
CA ARG A 309 -11.72 32.29 3.71
C ARG A 309 -11.99 32.78 5.13
N HIS A 310 -11.70 31.92 6.11
CA HIS A 310 -11.66 32.31 7.51
C HIS A 310 -10.48 33.27 7.80
N GLU A 311 -10.69 34.33 8.58
CA GLU A 311 -9.72 35.42 8.77
C GLU A 311 -8.31 34.98 9.19
N LYS A 312 -8.21 33.90 9.99
CA LYS A 312 -6.94 33.44 10.61
C LYS A 312 -6.39 32.17 10.01
N GLU A 313 -7.09 31.56 9.04
CA GLU A 313 -6.70 30.28 8.47
C GLU A 313 -6.50 30.38 6.97
N THR A 314 -5.54 29.62 6.45
CA THR A 314 -5.36 29.47 4.99
C THR A 314 -6.32 28.40 4.49
N PRO A 315 -7.14 28.65 3.45
CA PRO A 315 -8.00 27.63 2.88
C PRO A 315 -7.19 26.44 2.39
N LYS A 316 -7.58 25.24 2.80
CA LYS A 316 -6.94 24.00 2.39
C LYS A 316 -7.95 23.03 1.80
N ILE A 317 -7.57 22.42 0.69
CA ILE A 317 -8.29 21.30 0.09
C ILE A 317 -7.42 20.07 0.26
N GLU A 318 -7.92 19.10 1.01
CA GLU A 318 -7.24 17.86 1.32
C GLU A 318 -7.93 16.70 0.61
N VAL A 319 -7.21 16.13 -0.34
CA VAL A 319 -7.65 15.00 -1.16
C VAL A 319 -6.93 13.76 -0.68
N THR A 320 -7.66 12.75 -0.24
CA THR A 320 -7.15 11.41 0.04
C THR A 320 -7.61 10.49 -1.08
N LEU A 321 -6.66 9.85 -1.76
CA LEU A 321 -6.91 8.89 -2.83
C LEU A 321 -7.25 7.52 -2.23
N LYS A 322 -8.03 6.71 -2.97
CA LYS A 322 -8.31 5.32 -2.61
C LYS A 322 -7.07 4.45 -2.74
N ASN A 323 -6.25 4.70 -3.76
CA ASN A 323 -5.03 3.94 -4.03
C ASN A 323 -3.80 4.85 -4.06
N LEU A 324 -2.64 4.29 -3.72
CA LEU A 324 -1.36 4.99 -3.90
C LEU A 324 -1.17 5.30 -5.39
N SER A 325 -1.06 6.57 -5.73
CA SER A 325 -0.96 7.00 -7.12
C SER A 325 0.35 7.75 -7.37
N THR A 326 1.03 7.42 -8.46
CA THR A 326 2.18 8.20 -8.94
C THR A 326 1.63 9.36 -9.76
N VAL A 327 1.76 10.61 -9.29
CA VAL A 327 1.17 11.76 -9.97
C VAL A 327 2.19 12.42 -10.90
N ALA A 328 1.85 12.55 -12.18
CA ALA A 328 2.71 13.18 -13.18
C ALA A 328 2.33 14.65 -13.44
N LEU A 329 1.03 14.98 -13.38
CA LEU A 329 0.53 16.30 -13.76
C LEU A 329 -0.67 16.68 -12.88
N ILE A 330 -0.69 17.94 -12.46
CA ILE A 330 -1.86 18.57 -11.85
C ILE A 330 -2.26 19.74 -12.74
N ILE A 331 -3.54 19.84 -13.07
CA ILE A 331 -4.11 20.97 -13.80
C ILE A 331 -5.04 21.73 -12.87
N VAL A 332 -4.77 23.02 -12.71
CA VAL A 332 -5.64 23.93 -11.98
C VAL A 332 -6.41 24.78 -12.99
N TRP A 333 -7.73 24.61 -12.99
CA TRP A 333 -8.66 25.40 -13.77
C TRP A 333 -9.17 26.54 -12.90
N ASN A 334 -8.74 27.76 -13.18
CA ASN A 334 -9.04 28.91 -12.32
C ASN A 334 -10.49 29.39 -12.49
N TYR A 335 -10.99 30.17 -11.52
CA TYR A 335 -12.34 30.75 -11.54
C TYR A 335 -12.60 31.54 -12.83
N ASN A 336 -13.68 31.23 -13.55
CA ASN A 336 -13.90 31.77 -14.90
C ASN A 336 -15.22 32.53 -15.07
N TYR A 337 -15.93 32.91 -14.00
CA TYR A 337 -17.26 33.54 -14.15
C TYR A 337 -17.18 34.98 -14.65
N ASN A 338 -16.43 35.85 -13.96
CA ASN A 338 -16.41 37.28 -14.30
C ASN A 338 -15.04 37.91 -14.01
N HIS A 339 -14.16 37.91 -15.01
CA HIS A 339 -12.75 38.30 -14.87
C HIS A 339 -12.48 39.81 -14.78
N ASN A 340 -13.45 40.62 -15.20
CA ASN A 340 -13.35 42.07 -15.35
C ASN A 340 -13.89 42.86 -14.15
N THR A 341 -14.06 42.20 -13.00
CA THR A 341 -14.64 42.84 -11.81
C THR A 341 -13.72 42.70 -10.61
N ASP A 342 -13.85 43.62 -9.66
CA ASP A 342 -13.21 43.54 -8.34
C ASP A 342 -13.69 42.31 -7.54
N PHE A 343 -14.80 41.68 -7.98
CA PHE A 343 -15.37 40.45 -7.44
C PHE A 343 -14.80 39.17 -8.09
N TYR A 344 -13.69 39.25 -8.82
CA TYR A 344 -13.03 38.06 -9.38
C TYR A 344 -12.37 37.24 -8.27
N ARG A 345 -12.89 36.05 -8.02
CA ARG A 345 -12.49 35.18 -6.89
C ARG A 345 -11.34 34.22 -7.19
N GLY A 346 -10.73 34.30 -8.36
CA GLY A 346 -9.71 33.31 -8.77
C GLY A 346 -8.48 33.31 -7.87
N ILE A 347 -7.86 32.13 -7.74
CA ILE A 347 -6.63 31.97 -6.96
C ILE A 347 -5.41 32.42 -7.76
N LYS A 348 -4.40 32.93 -7.08
CA LYS A 348 -3.14 33.44 -7.66
C LYS A 348 -1.96 32.57 -7.30
N HIS A 349 -1.79 32.23 -6.03
CA HIS A 349 -0.72 31.32 -5.60
C HIS A 349 -1.30 30.11 -4.90
N ILE A 350 -0.78 28.95 -5.29
CA ILE A 350 -1.11 27.66 -4.69
C ILE A 350 0.15 26.99 -4.19
N LYS A 351 0.07 26.42 -2.99
CA LYS A 351 1.08 25.53 -2.44
C LYS A 351 0.49 24.12 -2.36
N ILE A 352 1.13 23.18 -3.04
CA ILE A 352 0.70 21.79 -3.12
C ILE A 352 1.65 20.95 -2.29
N LEU A 353 1.13 20.27 -1.27
CA LEU A 353 1.88 19.28 -0.50
C LEU A 353 1.53 17.89 -1.02
N LEU A 354 2.56 17.15 -1.42
CA LEU A 354 2.50 15.81 -1.96
C LEU A 354 3.13 14.86 -0.94
N GLY A 355 2.29 14.27 -0.09
CA GLY A 355 2.76 13.48 1.06
C GLY A 355 3.60 14.29 2.06
N PRO A 356 4.49 13.63 2.85
CA PRO A 356 5.12 14.26 4.01
C PRO A 356 6.32 15.18 3.71
N LYS A 357 6.83 15.21 2.48
CA LYS A 357 8.13 15.85 2.17
C LYS A 357 8.18 16.70 0.91
N ARG A 358 7.21 16.58 -0.01
CA ARG A 358 7.27 17.28 -1.29
C ARG A 358 6.32 18.46 -1.28
N VAL A 359 6.84 19.63 -1.65
CA VAL A 359 6.09 20.88 -1.69
C VAL A 359 6.33 21.54 -3.03
N VAL A 360 5.26 21.80 -3.77
CA VAL A 360 5.27 22.59 -5.00
C VAL A 360 4.61 23.93 -4.71
N ARG A 361 5.18 25.02 -5.22
CA ARG A 361 4.54 26.33 -5.22
C ARG A 361 4.39 26.78 -6.65
N ALA A 362 3.18 27.17 -7.03
CA ALA A 362 2.88 27.56 -8.39
C ALA A 362 2.08 28.86 -8.42
N LEU A 363 2.35 29.67 -9.45
CA LEU A 363 1.50 30.78 -9.86
C LEU A 363 0.39 30.22 -10.76
N VAL A 364 -0.86 30.45 -10.37
CA VAL A 364 -2.03 30.04 -11.13
C VAL A 364 -2.40 31.17 -12.08
N LYS A 365 -2.48 30.87 -13.37
CA LYS A 365 -2.90 31.83 -14.40
C LYS A 365 -4.30 32.36 -14.08
N LYS A 366 -4.49 33.68 -14.26
CA LYS A 366 -5.81 34.31 -14.18
C LYS A 366 -6.64 33.86 -15.39
N ALA A 367 -7.88 33.42 -15.17
CA ALA A 367 -8.79 33.13 -16.26
C ALA A 367 -9.49 34.41 -16.74
N ASN A 368 -10.08 34.37 -17.93
CA ASN A 368 -10.56 35.55 -18.65
C ASN A 368 -12.05 35.53 -18.98
N GLY A 369 -12.87 34.71 -18.31
CA GLY A 369 -14.32 34.68 -18.53
C GLY A 369 -14.78 33.91 -19.76
N GLU A 370 -13.89 33.65 -20.72
CA GLU A 370 -14.23 33.04 -22.00
C GLU A 370 -14.16 31.51 -21.93
N ILE A 371 -15.23 30.84 -22.34
CA ILE A 371 -15.36 29.38 -22.29
C ILE A 371 -14.31 28.72 -23.21
N TYR A 372 -14.16 29.23 -24.44
CA TYR A 372 -13.25 28.68 -25.45
C TYR A 372 -11.76 28.79 -25.07
N GLN A 373 -11.41 29.67 -24.12
CA GLN A 373 -10.04 29.90 -23.68
C GLN A 373 -9.75 29.27 -22.31
N CYS A 374 -10.68 28.52 -21.72
CA CYS A 374 -10.48 27.82 -20.45
C CYS A 374 -9.22 26.95 -20.46
N ILE A 375 -8.98 26.23 -21.56
CA ILE A 375 -7.85 25.28 -21.67
C ILE A 375 -6.50 26.00 -21.71
N ASP A 376 -6.41 27.13 -22.43
CA ASP A 376 -5.17 27.90 -22.56
C ASP A 376 -4.84 28.67 -21.26
N ASN A 377 -5.89 29.05 -20.53
CA ASN A 377 -5.79 29.70 -19.23
C ASN A 377 -5.67 28.71 -18.06
N ALA A 378 -5.74 27.40 -18.31
CA ALA A 378 -5.44 26.39 -17.31
C ALA A 378 -3.95 26.41 -16.94
N THR A 379 -3.67 26.12 -15.67
CA THR A 379 -2.29 26.05 -15.14
C THR A 379 -1.87 24.60 -15.03
N TYR A 380 -0.87 24.22 -15.82
CA TYR A 380 -0.29 22.88 -15.86
C TYR A 380 0.92 22.83 -14.92
N ILE A 381 0.85 21.97 -13.91
CA ILE A 381 1.90 21.78 -12.91
C ILE A 381 2.46 20.38 -13.10
N TRP A 382 3.56 20.31 -13.85
CA TRP A 382 4.27 19.06 -14.10
C TRP A 382 5.10 18.65 -12.88
N LEU A 383 4.96 17.38 -12.50
CA LEU A 383 5.72 16.75 -11.43
C LEU A 383 6.80 15.79 -11.97
N THR A 384 6.93 15.77 -13.30
CA THR A 384 7.94 15.05 -14.07
C THR A 384 8.47 15.94 -15.20
N ASP A 385 9.75 15.81 -15.48
CA ASP A 385 10.47 16.42 -16.58
C ASP A 385 10.58 15.50 -17.81
N TYR A 386 9.88 14.36 -17.82
CA TYR A 386 10.01 13.38 -18.90
C TYR A 386 9.40 13.89 -20.23
N PRO A 387 10.23 14.12 -21.28
CA PRO A 387 9.74 14.77 -22.50
C PRO A 387 8.67 13.97 -23.24
N GLN A 388 8.69 12.64 -23.13
CA GLN A 388 7.70 11.78 -23.80
C GLN A 388 6.32 11.89 -23.14
N THR A 389 6.24 12.05 -21.81
CA THR A 389 4.96 12.32 -21.12
C THR A 389 4.38 13.66 -21.58
N HIS A 390 5.22 14.69 -21.72
CA HIS A 390 4.78 16.00 -22.24
C HIS A 390 4.27 15.87 -23.68
N SER A 391 4.99 15.15 -24.53
CA SER A 391 4.61 14.91 -25.92
C SER A 391 3.30 14.11 -26.04
N LEU A 392 3.17 13.01 -25.30
CA LEU A 392 1.99 12.16 -25.27
C LEU A 392 0.76 12.92 -24.76
N PHE A 393 0.91 13.66 -23.67
CA PHE A 393 -0.17 14.49 -23.15
C PHE A 393 -0.60 15.55 -24.16
N ASN A 394 0.34 16.21 -24.84
CA ASN A 394 0.00 17.19 -25.87
C ASN A 394 -0.79 16.54 -27.02
N GLN A 395 -0.43 15.33 -27.45
CA GLN A 395 -1.20 14.59 -28.46
C GLN A 395 -2.61 14.25 -27.98
N LEU A 396 -2.76 13.78 -26.74
CA LEU A 396 -4.06 13.47 -26.14
C LEU A 396 -4.92 14.73 -25.97
N ASN A 397 -4.32 15.84 -25.54
CA ASN A 397 -5.00 17.12 -25.33
C ASN A 397 -5.44 17.74 -26.67
N LEU A 398 -4.62 17.61 -27.73
CA LEU A 398 -5.01 18.01 -29.09
C LEU A 398 -6.22 17.19 -29.60
N LYS A 399 -6.26 15.88 -29.34
CA LYS A 399 -7.43 15.06 -29.68
C LYS A 399 -8.68 15.47 -28.90
N ARG A 400 -8.56 15.77 -27.60
CA ARG A 400 -9.68 16.30 -26.80
C ARG A 400 -10.22 17.61 -27.36
N ARG A 401 -9.32 18.56 -27.67
CA ARG A 401 -9.69 19.83 -28.30
C ARG A 401 -10.43 19.67 -29.62
N GLN A 402 -10.06 18.66 -30.44
CA GLN A 402 -10.74 18.37 -31.70
C GLN A 402 -12.14 17.80 -31.48
N ILE A 403 -12.31 16.86 -30.54
CA ILE A 403 -13.61 16.27 -30.21
C ILE A 403 -14.57 17.32 -29.65
N GLU A 404 -14.10 18.16 -28.71
CA GLU A 404 -14.90 19.24 -28.12
C GLU A 404 -15.30 20.28 -29.17
N PHE A 405 -14.42 20.61 -30.11
CA PHE A 405 -14.74 21.50 -31.23
C PHE A 405 -15.79 20.90 -32.18
N GLU A 406 -15.74 19.60 -32.45
CA GLU A 406 -16.72 18.90 -33.28
C GLU A 406 -18.09 18.80 -32.58
N GLU A 407 -18.13 18.54 -31.27
CA GLU A 407 -19.36 18.51 -30.48
C GLU A 407 -20.04 19.89 -30.40
N ASP A 408 -19.26 20.97 -30.22
CA ASP A 408 -19.77 22.34 -30.23
C ASP A 408 -20.33 22.74 -31.61
N MET A 409 -19.67 22.35 -32.69
CA MET A 409 -20.14 22.60 -34.07
C MET A 409 -21.43 21.83 -34.38
N ASN A 410 -21.59 20.63 -33.84
CA ASN A 410 -22.82 19.85 -33.99
C ASN A 410 -23.99 20.47 -33.20
N GLN A 411 -23.75 20.99 -31.99
CA GLN A 411 -24.77 21.71 -31.22
C GLN A 411 -25.20 23.04 -31.87
N LEU A 412 -24.28 23.71 -32.58
CA LEU A 412 -24.58 24.90 -33.39
C LEU A 412 -25.36 24.57 -34.69
N HIS A 413 -25.23 23.36 -35.21
CA HIS A 413 -25.99 22.88 -36.36
C HIS A 413 -27.39 22.40 -36.00
N ASP A 414 -27.58 21.79 -34.83
CA ASP A 414 -28.90 21.35 -34.34
C ASP A 414 -29.77 22.49 -33.76
N SER A 415 -29.20 23.69 -33.61
CA SER A 415 -29.90 24.91 -33.15
C SER A 415 -30.29 25.86 -34.30
N ARG A 416 -30.10 25.44 -35.56
CA ARG A 416 -30.62 26.09 -36.78
C ARG A 416 -31.68 25.23 -37.42
#